data_AF-G0EK32-F1
#
_entry.id   AF-G0EK32-F1
#
_cell.length_a   1.000
_cell.length_b   1.000
_cell.length_c   1.000
_cell.angle_alpha   90.00
_cell.angle_beta   90.00
_cell.angle_gamma   90.00
#
_symmetry.space_group_name_H-M   'P 1'
#
loop_
_entity.id
_entity.type
_entity.pdbx_description
1 polymer ?
#
loop_
_entity_poly.entity_id
_entity_poly.type
_entity_poly.pdbx_seq_one_letter_code
_entity_poly.pdbx_strand_id
1 'polypeptide(L)'
;MIKNLINKNKKLYFILLLLILIIVLMISCKKINILGPNNIPPPTDFRLPEDTIPGHIDVNPMPAKNGEVFGSFQRKFKYQGKWYVLADYMYDYDPKTKTLNRKAEDIILQIDNNGNIVVYDKDSKGYRYLLRMNVIEENRVLYEDDYYGSYSYSSSSFTTTDCKGEEDYHTFSTGITFNNEIRTSSDLINWTTEGSRNNVYKAFPSVSTDPNASFQGRYGARGYKIVEFKDYIYLIGLEEDFREQNALDGCRNENQGPFTVSKNVYYRIDKNKDTSIGANWEKINTLWGQRSSLNVRYDKDKIYVTKGERSYWEWIGPPYWTPKEQSFENDSTIWSSTDGVTWNIERNSADYDNAEEISSYYDIAVGGNLPYIKNRIKTPEEPDWIKLDNGRYYKSDNSPYGTYTINNKTYYVPIPPYEEIRAAYDSGQEYFTITEEHIKSAGLNQFLTKDKEPNKDEDWTVITPIDYTDKLMVWQSGGEKVMLNINNKAVQLVDYRQIEAMYNSIKEYSIVINYLRKTAKELRDGTYWSDFANDYIKDVLLGMEYDARADMLELLKSNREYIMPDEAVTHYTVEFKY
;
A
#
# COMPACT_ATOMS: atom_id res chain seq x y z
N MET A 1 -47.14 4.96 -86.35
CA MET A 1 -45.77 4.46 -86.10
C MET A 1 -45.21 4.84 -84.70
N ILE A 2 -46.05 5.01 -83.67
CA ILE A 2 -45.63 5.49 -82.33
C ILE A 2 -45.84 4.44 -81.20
N LYS A 3 -46.63 3.38 -81.42
CA LYS A 3 -46.80 2.30 -80.43
C LYS A 3 -45.63 1.31 -80.32
N ASN A 4 -44.77 1.22 -81.34
CA ASN A 4 -43.58 0.33 -81.32
C ASN A 4 -42.31 0.98 -80.73
N LEU A 5 -42.28 2.30 -80.52
CA LEU A 5 -41.14 2.99 -79.89
C LEU A 5 -41.21 2.90 -78.35
N ILE A 6 -42.41 3.03 -77.77
CA ILE A 6 -42.61 3.00 -76.31
C ILE A 6 -42.32 1.60 -75.74
N ASN A 7 -42.66 0.53 -76.47
CA ASN A 7 -42.43 -0.84 -76.01
C ASN A 7 -40.97 -1.29 -76.17
N LYS A 8 -40.22 -0.73 -77.15
CA LYS A 8 -38.77 -0.94 -77.27
C LYS A 8 -38.00 -0.24 -76.15
N ASN A 9 -38.39 0.98 -75.76
CA ASN A 9 -37.74 1.69 -74.66
C ASN A 9 -38.03 1.01 -73.31
N LYS A 10 -39.26 0.54 -73.04
CA LYS A 10 -39.54 -0.23 -71.81
C LYS A 10 -38.76 -1.54 -71.74
N LYS A 11 -38.61 -2.28 -72.86
CA LYS A 11 -37.72 -3.45 -72.91
C LYS A 11 -36.26 -3.07 -72.67
N LEU A 12 -35.79 -1.96 -73.22
CA LEU A 12 -34.42 -1.48 -73.02
C LEU A 12 -34.18 -1.10 -71.55
N TYR A 13 -35.09 -0.35 -70.92
CA TYR A 13 -35.01 -0.01 -69.50
C TYR A 13 -35.11 -1.24 -68.60
N PHE A 14 -35.95 -2.22 -68.95
CA PHE A 14 -36.05 -3.47 -68.21
C PHE A 14 -34.79 -4.33 -68.34
N ILE A 15 -34.18 -4.38 -69.54
CA ILE A 15 -32.90 -5.05 -69.77
C ILE A 15 -31.78 -4.31 -69.03
N LEU A 16 -31.76 -2.98 -69.03
CA LEU A 16 -30.77 -2.18 -68.31
C LEU A 16 -30.88 -2.38 -66.80
N LEU A 17 -32.12 -2.41 -66.27
CA LEU A 17 -32.40 -2.67 -64.86
C LEU A 17 -31.99 -4.09 -64.48
N LEU A 18 -32.24 -5.09 -65.34
CA LEU A 18 -31.78 -6.47 -65.13
C LEU A 18 -30.25 -6.55 -65.14
N LEU A 19 -29.58 -5.81 -66.04
CA LEU A 19 -28.12 -5.76 -66.13
C LEU A 19 -27.52 -5.12 -64.89
N ILE A 20 -28.12 -4.03 -64.39
CA ILE A 20 -27.72 -3.40 -63.12
C ILE A 20 -27.97 -4.36 -61.95
N LEU A 21 -29.10 -5.07 -61.91
CA LEU A 21 -29.40 -6.04 -60.86
C LEU A 21 -28.41 -7.23 -60.88
N ILE A 22 -28.04 -7.71 -62.07
CA ILE A 22 -27.04 -8.76 -62.26
C ILE A 22 -25.64 -8.25 -61.87
N ILE A 23 -25.29 -7.01 -62.19
CA ILE A 23 -24.02 -6.40 -61.75
C ILE A 23 -24.00 -6.23 -60.22
N VAL A 24 -25.10 -5.79 -59.60
CA VAL A 24 -25.22 -5.70 -58.13
C VAL A 24 -25.18 -7.08 -57.48
N LEU A 25 -25.80 -8.10 -58.07
CA LEU A 25 -25.71 -9.50 -57.63
C LEU A 25 -24.30 -10.06 -57.82
N MET A 26 -23.58 -9.72 -58.89
CA MET A 26 -22.18 -10.12 -59.10
C MET A 26 -21.22 -9.39 -58.14
N ILE A 27 -21.48 -8.13 -57.78
CA ILE A 27 -20.73 -7.38 -56.76
C ILE A 27 -21.06 -7.91 -55.35
N SER A 28 -22.31 -8.32 -55.10
CA SER A 28 -22.78 -8.93 -53.85
C SER A 28 -22.41 -10.41 -53.70
N CYS A 29 -22.06 -11.10 -54.79
CA CYS A 29 -21.57 -12.49 -54.81
C CYS A 29 -20.05 -12.59 -54.96
N LYS A 30 -19.34 -11.47 -55.13
CA LYS A 30 -17.99 -11.37 -54.57
C LYS A 30 -18.18 -11.14 -53.07
N LYS A 31 -17.90 -12.16 -52.27
CA LYS A 31 -17.45 -11.96 -50.87
C LYS A 31 -16.30 -10.95 -50.93
N ILE A 32 -16.62 -9.66 -50.85
CA ILE A 32 -15.67 -8.67 -50.38
C ILE A 32 -15.60 -8.98 -48.89
N ASN A 33 -14.66 -9.87 -48.58
CA ASN A 33 -14.26 -10.14 -47.22
C ASN A 33 -13.51 -8.88 -46.77
N ILE A 34 -14.24 -7.90 -46.23
CA ILE A 34 -13.66 -6.69 -45.61
C ILE A 34 -12.83 -7.08 -44.37
N LEU A 35 -12.90 -8.36 -43.96
CA LEU A 35 -12.07 -9.02 -42.95
C LEU A 35 -11.44 -10.32 -43.49
N GLY A 36 -10.90 -10.29 -44.71
CA GLY A 36 -10.09 -11.39 -45.25
C GLY A 36 -8.62 -11.30 -44.82
N PRO A 37 -7.93 -12.44 -44.57
CA PRO A 37 -6.65 -12.51 -43.85
C PRO A 37 -5.41 -12.04 -44.66
N ASN A 38 -5.60 -11.18 -45.67
CA ASN A 38 -4.50 -10.77 -46.55
C ASN A 38 -3.85 -9.44 -46.16
N ASN A 39 -4.38 -8.75 -45.15
CA ASN A 39 -3.76 -7.59 -44.51
C ASN A 39 -3.92 -7.73 -42.98
N ILE A 40 -3.56 -8.89 -42.44
CA ILE A 40 -3.02 -8.87 -41.08
C ILE A 40 -1.72 -8.08 -41.24
N PRO A 41 -1.53 -6.91 -40.61
CA PRO A 41 -0.18 -6.35 -40.53
C PRO A 41 0.73 -7.50 -40.06
N PRO A 42 1.96 -7.65 -40.58
CA PRO A 42 2.88 -8.63 -39.98
C PRO A 42 2.77 -8.44 -38.46
N PRO A 43 2.61 -9.54 -37.69
CA PRO A 43 2.44 -9.42 -36.25
C PRO A 43 3.45 -8.39 -35.79
N THR A 44 2.98 -7.33 -35.13
CA THR A 44 3.86 -6.26 -34.64
C THR A 44 5.05 -6.98 -34.04
N ASP A 45 6.23 -6.78 -34.63
CA ASP A 45 7.39 -7.51 -34.18
C ASP A 45 7.75 -6.91 -32.82
N PHE A 46 7.19 -7.52 -31.77
CA PHE A 46 7.50 -7.21 -30.39
C PHE A 46 8.90 -7.70 -30.02
N ARG A 47 9.58 -8.39 -30.95
CA ARG A 47 11.00 -8.67 -30.80
C ARG A 47 11.72 -7.33 -30.86
N LEU A 48 12.38 -7.02 -29.76
CA LEU A 48 13.47 -6.05 -29.74
C LEU A 48 14.37 -6.30 -30.97
N PRO A 49 14.77 -5.28 -31.74
CA PRO A 49 15.76 -5.47 -32.80
C PRO A 49 16.94 -6.27 -32.25
N GLU A 50 17.51 -7.23 -32.99
CA GLU A 50 18.59 -8.10 -32.50
C GLU A 50 19.76 -7.28 -31.91
N ASP A 51 20.03 -6.10 -32.45
CA ASP A 51 21.03 -5.13 -31.97
C ASP A 51 20.70 -4.47 -30.61
N THR A 52 19.58 -4.82 -29.97
CA THR A 52 19.07 -4.18 -28.74
C THR A 52 18.87 -5.13 -27.57
N ILE A 53 19.26 -6.40 -27.71
CA ILE A 53 19.43 -7.37 -26.63
C ILE A 53 20.94 -7.57 -26.45
N PRO A 54 21.49 -7.53 -25.22
CA PRO A 54 22.91 -7.83 -25.03
C PRO A 54 23.23 -9.20 -25.61
N GLY A 55 24.13 -9.28 -26.58
CA GLY A 55 24.62 -10.56 -27.12
C GLY A 55 25.42 -11.34 -26.08
N HIS A 56 26.01 -10.65 -25.10
CA HIS A 56 26.86 -11.23 -24.05
C HIS A 56 26.71 -10.47 -22.72
N ILE A 57 26.74 -11.19 -21.59
CA ILE A 57 26.72 -10.58 -20.26
C ILE A 57 27.93 -11.07 -19.46
N ASP A 58 28.81 -10.15 -19.06
CA ASP A 58 29.87 -10.46 -18.11
C ASP A 58 29.33 -10.30 -16.69
N VAL A 59 29.57 -11.30 -15.85
CA VAL A 59 29.25 -11.22 -14.44
C VAL A 59 30.44 -11.55 -13.58
N ASN A 60 30.84 -10.59 -12.76
CA ASN A 60 32.05 -10.67 -11.94
C ASN A 60 31.67 -10.73 -10.45
N PRO A 61 31.88 -11.87 -9.76
CA PRO A 61 31.61 -11.97 -8.33
C PRO A 61 32.58 -11.09 -7.53
N MET A 62 32.06 -10.45 -6.48
CA MET A 62 32.87 -9.83 -5.46
C MET A 62 32.94 -10.72 -4.21
N PRO A 63 34.10 -11.35 -3.94
CA PRO A 63 34.26 -12.22 -2.78
C PRO A 63 33.96 -11.49 -1.48
N ALA A 64 33.23 -12.16 -0.58
CA ALA A 64 32.98 -11.67 0.75
C ALA A 64 34.25 -11.72 1.60
N LYS A 65 34.51 -10.64 2.33
CA LYS A 65 35.61 -10.60 3.29
C LYS A 65 35.28 -11.51 4.47
N ASN A 66 36.09 -12.56 4.68
CA ASN A 66 35.90 -13.53 5.77
C ASN A 66 34.51 -14.21 5.80
N GLY A 67 33.87 -14.37 4.64
CA GLY A 67 32.54 -14.99 4.58
C GLY A 67 31.38 -14.06 4.97
N GLU A 68 31.63 -12.78 5.19
CA GLU A 68 30.61 -11.82 5.63
C GLU A 68 29.60 -11.47 4.52
N VAL A 69 28.35 -11.85 4.70
CA VAL A 69 27.28 -11.70 3.71
C VAL A 69 25.97 -11.19 4.32
N PHE A 70 25.03 -10.77 3.48
CA PHE A 70 23.82 -10.03 3.91
C PHE A 70 22.55 -10.61 3.29
N GLY A 71 21.40 -10.26 3.85
CA GLY A 71 20.10 -10.64 3.27
C GLY A 71 18.92 -9.87 3.86
N SER A 72 17.76 -10.05 3.22
CA SER A 72 16.51 -9.35 3.50
C SER A 72 16.63 -7.84 3.29
N PHE A 73 16.90 -7.44 2.04
CA PHE A 73 17.09 -6.03 1.68
C PHE A 73 15.75 -5.28 1.64
N GLN A 74 15.60 -4.27 2.51
CA GLN A 74 14.33 -3.57 2.74
C GLN A 74 14.20 -2.26 1.96
N ARG A 75 15.31 -1.54 1.78
CA ARG A 75 15.30 -0.20 1.18
C ARG A 75 16.69 0.20 0.68
N LYS A 76 16.75 0.94 -0.42
CA LYS A 76 17.94 1.63 -0.90
C LYS A 76 17.67 3.13 -1.06
N PHE A 77 18.66 3.97 -0.81
CA PHE A 77 18.55 5.43 -0.94
C PHE A 77 19.93 6.08 -1.08
N LYS A 78 19.95 7.30 -1.63
CA LYS A 78 21.14 8.15 -1.65
C LYS A 78 21.09 9.19 -0.55
N TYR A 79 22.18 9.37 0.16
CA TYR A 79 22.36 10.45 1.13
C TYR A 79 23.81 10.97 1.06
N GLN A 80 23.98 12.29 1.00
CA GLN A 80 25.30 12.94 0.86
C GLN A 80 26.17 12.34 -0.27
N GLY A 81 25.55 12.05 -1.41
CA GLY A 81 26.24 11.51 -2.59
C GLY A 81 26.66 10.04 -2.49
N LYS A 82 26.30 9.32 -1.42
CA LYS A 82 26.61 7.90 -1.23
C LYS A 82 25.36 7.04 -1.26
N TRP A 83 25.53 5.80 -1.69
CA TRP A 83 24.48 4.80 -1.65
C TRP A 83 24.41 4.13 -0.27
N TYR A 84 23.19 3.96 0.23
CA TYR A 84 22.89 3.20 1.42
C TYR A 84 21.82 2.15 1.14
N VAL A 85 21.98 0.98 1.76
CA VAL A 85 21.03 -0.13 1.67
C VAL A 85 20.75 -0.68 3.06
N LEU A 86 19.48 -0.90 3.37
CA LEU A 86 19.01 -1.53 4.60
C LEU A 86 18.88 -3.04 4.39
N ALA A 87 19.52 -3.84 5.23
CA ALA A 87 19.41 -5.30 5.25
C ALA A 87 19.02 -5.78 6.66
N ASP A 88 18.04 -6.67 6.78
CA ASP A 88 17.64 -7.15 8.11
C ASP A 88 18.69 -8.06 8.75
N TYR A 89 19.51 -8.75 7.95
CA TYR A 89 20.42 -9.78 8.46
C TYR A 89 21.83 -9.69 7.89
N MET A 90 22.80 -9.96 8.77
CA MET A 90 24.21 -10.20 8.47
C MET A 90 24.61 -11.60 8.92
N TYR A 91 25.40 -12.29 8.10
CA TYR A 91 25.83 -13.67 8.35
C TYR A 91 27.33 -13.84 8.13
N ASP A 92 27.93 -14.79 8.84
CA ASP A 92 29.19 -15.42 8.43
C ASP A 92 28.85 -16.72 7.69
N TYR A 93 29.17 -16.76 6.39
CA TYR A 93 28.96 -17.91 5.52
C TYR A 93 30.19 -18.82 5.49
N ASP A 94 29.99 -20.11 5.75
CA ASP A 94 31.03 -21.13 5.60
C ASP A 94 30.81 -21.91 4.29
N PRO A 95 31.65 -21.69 3.25
CA PRO A 95 31.51 -22.36 1.97
C PRO A 95 31.74 -23.88 2.03
N LYS A 96 32.49 -24.38 3.02
CA LYS A 96 32.78 -25.82 3.13
C LYS A 96 31.57 -26.60 3.62
N THR A 97 30.85 -26.04 4.58
CA THR A 97 29.68 -26.68 5.18
C THR A 97 28.37 -26.20 4.58
N LYS A 98 28.40 -25.16 3.73
CA LYS A 98 27.22 -24.51 3.14
C LYS A 98 26.26 -23.98 4.21
N THR A 99 26.80 -23.43 5.30
CA THR A 99 26.03 -22.95 6.45
C THR A 99 26.12 -21.44 6.62
N LEU A 100 25.01 -20.84 7.06
CA LEU A 100 24.94 -19.43 7.44
C LEU A 100 24.83 -19.31 8.96
N ASN A 101 25.74 -18.54 9.54
CA ASN A 101 25.70 -18.21 10.97
C ASN A 101 25.32 -16.76 11.12
N ARG A 102 24.11 -16.48 11.63
CA ARG A 102 23.64 -15.11 11.84
C ARG A 102 24.53 -14.38 12.86
N LYS A 103 24.93 -13.16 12.52
CA LYS A 103 25.92 -12.36 13.26
C LYS A 103 25.33 -11.07 13.85
N ALA A 104 24.42 -10.44 13.12
CA ALA A 104 23.77 -9.20 13.52
C ALA A 104 22.45 -9.01 12.75
N GLU A 105 21.62 -8.11 13.25
CA GLU A 105 20.36 -7.70 12.62
C GLU A 105 20.34 -6.18 12.37
N ASP A 106 19.34 -5.67 11.65
CA ASP A 106 19.12 -4.23 11.45
C ASP A 106 20.37 -3.50 10.93
N ILE A 107 20.83 -3.90 9.73
CA ILE A 107 22.12 -3.49 9.16
C ILE A 107 21.94 -2.30 8.21
N ILE A 108 22.79 -1.29 8.40
CA ILE A 108 22.94 -0.18 7.44
C ILE A 108 24.22 -0.44 6.65
N LEU A 109 24.08 -0.67 5.36
CA LEU A 109 25.18 -0.84 4.42
C LEU A 109 25.44 0.48 3.70
N GLN A 110 26.70 0.87 3.57
CA GLN A 110 27.15 1.94 2.68
C GLN A 110 27.86 1.30 1.50
N ILE A 111 27.56 1.77 0.29
CA ILE A 111 28.17 1.27 -0.95
C ILE A 111 29.04 2.37 -1.52
N ASP A 112 30.31 2.04 -1.74
CA ASP A 112 31.28 2.98 -2.29
C ASP A 112 31.16 3.11 -3.82
N ASN A 113 31.94 4.01 -4.39
CA ASN A 113 31.96 4.31 -5.83
C ASN A 113 32.48 3.14 -6.70
N ASN A 114 33.07 2.11 -6.10
CA ASN A 114 33.53 0.91 -6.79
C ASN A 114 32.54 -0.26 -6.63
N GLY A 115 31.42 -0.06 -5.91
CA GLY A 115 30.46 -1.11 -5.59
C GLY A 115 30.78 -1.89 -4.32
N ASN A 116 31.88 -1.58 -3.61
CA ASN A 116 32.22 -2.30 -2.39
C ASN A 116 31.22 -1.96 -1.27
N ILE A 117 30.82 -3.01 -0.55
CA ILE A 117 29.91 -2.92 0.58
C ILE A 117 30.71 -2.72 1.86
N VAL A 118 30.34 -1.71 2.64
CA VAL A 118 30.86 -1.45 3.97
C VAL A 118 29.70 -1.47 4.95
N VAL A 119 29.83 -2.23 6.04
CA VAL A 119 28.89 -2.16 7.17
C VAL A 119 29.06 -0.80 7.83
N TYR A 120 28.09 0.08 7.63
CA TYR A 120 28.10 1.42 8.20
C TYR A 120 27.64 1.38 9.66
N ASP A 121 26.60 0.59 9.94
CA ASP A 121 26.13 0.29 11.29
C ASP A 121 25.43 -1.07 11.32
N LYS A 122 25.38 -1.70 12.49
CA LYS A 122 24.71 -2.99 12.70
C LYS A 122 24.04 -3.01 14.07
N ASP A 123 23.01 -3.83 14.21
CA ASP A 123 22.10 -3.78 15.37
C ASP A 123 21.59 -2.33 15.57
N SER A 124 21.32 -1.65 14.45
CA SER A 124 21.23 -0.20 14.39
C SER A 124 19.92 0.30 14.98
N LYS A 125 20.03 1.20 15.96
CA LYS A 125 18.87 1.90 16.52
C LYS A 125 18.17 2.81 15.51
N GLY A 126 18.89 3.24 14.46
CA GLY A 126 18.36 4.08 13.40
C GLY A 126 17.56 3.32 12.33
N TYR A 127 17.72 2.00 12.24
CA TYR A 127 17.17 1.16 11.17
C TYR A 127 15.66 1.36 10.96
N ARG A 128 14.87 1.31 12.04
CA ARG A 128 13.41 1.46 11.98
C ARG A 128 12.96 2.82 11.47
N TYR A 129 13.70 3.88 11.79
CA TYR A 129 13.38 5.22 11.31
C TYR A 129 13.79 5.38 9.84
N LEU A 130 14.92 4.81 9.42
CA LEU A 130 15.33 4.79 8.00
C LEU A 130 14.35 4.00 7.13
N LEU A 131 13.79 2.90 7.65
CA LEU A 131 12.76 2.14 6.95
C LEU A 131 11.54 3.01 6.64
N ARG A 132 11.15 3.89 7.57
CA ARG A 132 9.96 4.76 7.46
C ARG A 132 10.24 6.16 6.93
N MET A 133 11.51 6.53 6.80
CA MET A 133 11.97 7.83 6.33
C MET A 133 11.23 8.24 5.05
N ASN A 134 10.82 9.50 4.98
CA ASN A 134 10.06 9.99 3.82
C ASN A 134 10.61 11.30 3.26
N VAL A 135 11.62 11.89 3.89
CA VAL A 135 12.31 13.08 3.38
C VAL A 135 13.83 12.92 3.56
N ILE A 136 14.57 13.22 2.51
CA ILE A 136 16.03 13.32 2.49
C ILE A 136 16.39 14.75 2.09
N GLU A 137 17.01 15.48 3.02
CA GLU A 137 17.58 16.81 2.81
C GLU A 137 19.11 16.67 2.62
N GLU A 138 19.78 17.76 2.23
CA GLU A 138 21.23 17.77 1.96
C GLU A 138 22.07 17.30 3.18
N ASN A 139 21.64 17.68 4.38
CA ASN A 139 22.40 17.50 5.63
C ASN A 139 21.69 16.67 6.70
N ARG A 140 20.47 16.18 6.42
CA ARG A 140 19.73 15.31 7.33
C ARG A 140 18.64 14.51 6.60
N VAL A 141 18.19 13.45 7.25
CA VAL A 141 17.02 12.67 6.88
C VAL A 141 15.91 12.87 7.90
N LEU A 142 14.66 12.73 7.46
CA LEU A 142 13.49 12.94 8.32
C LEU A 142 12.41 11.89 8.07
N TYR A 143 11.66 11.63 9.14
CA TYR A 143 10.46 10.83 9.14
C TYR A 143 9.31 11.64 9.76
N GLU A 144 8.34 12.00 8.91
CA GLU A 144 7.02 12.49 9.30
C GLU A 144 6.08 11.29 9.46
N ASP A 145 5.49 11.08 10.65
CA ASP A 145 4.56 9.98 10.85
C ASP A 145 3.19 10.25 10.21
N ASP A 146 2.34 9.22 10.16
CA ASP A 146 0.99 9.32 9.55
C ASP A 146 0.06 10.28 10.30
N TYR A 147 0.41 10.68 11.53
CA TYR A 147 -0.32 11.65 12.34
C TYR A 147 0.23 13.07 12.18
N TYR A 148 1.28 13.30 11.39
CA TYR A 148 1.81 14.64 11.16
C TYR A 148 0.74 15.54 10.56
N GLY A 149 0.53 16.70 11.18
CA GLY A 149 -0.49 17.66 10.78
C GLY A 149 -1.91 17.31 11.24
N SER A 150 -2.12 16.18 11.93
CA SER A 150 -3.42 15.85 12.50
C SER A 150 -3.76 16.76 13.68
N TYR A 151 -5.04 17.13 13.75
CA TYR A 151 -5.61 17.86 14.86
C TYR A 151 -6.25 16.90 15.86
N SER A 152 -6.16 17.24 17.13
CA SER A 152 -6.82 16.52 18.22
C SER A 152 -7.28 17.51 19.29
N TYR A 153 -7.90 17.01 20.34
CA TYR A 153 -8.15 17.80 21.54
C TYR A 153 -7.11 17.47 22.59
N SER A 154 -6.77 18.45 23.42
CA SER A 154 -6.03 18.21 24.66
C SER A 154 -7.00 18.15 25.83
N SER A 155 -6.64 17.41 26.87
CA SER A 155 -7.42 17.30 28.10
C SER A 155 -6.56 17.43 29.35
N SER A 156 -7.20 17.73 30.46
CA SER A 156 -6.64 17.67 31.80
C SER A 156 -7.67 17.06 32.74
N SER A 157 -7.25 16.76 33.96
CA SER A 157 -8.11 16.08 34.92
C SER A 157 -7.79 16.49 36.35
N PHE A 158 -8.77 16.34 37.21
CA PHE A 158 -8.63 16.54 38.65
C PHE A 158 -9.56 15.57 39.40
N THR A 159 -9.33 15.42 40.70
CA THR A 159 -10.16 14.56 41.55
C THR A 159 -10.93 15.37 42.58
N THR A 160 -12.11 14.86 42.93
CA THR A 160 -12.90 15.33 44.06
C THR A 160 -13.23 14.18 45.00
N THR A 161 -13.78 14.49 46.17
CA THR A 161 -14.24 13.48 47.12
C THR A 161 -15.76 13.54 47.20
N ASP A 162 -16.40 12.39 47.10
CA ASP A 162 -17.85 12.28 47.20
C ASP A 162 -18.36 12.22 48.65
N CYS A 163 -19.68 12.18 48.82
CA CYS A 163 -20.33 12.11 50.12
C CYS A 163 -20.00 10.86 50.95
N LYS A 164 -19.44 9.83 50.31
CA LYS A 164 -19.02 8.57 50.94
C LYS A 164 -17.53 8.60 51.30
N GLY A 165 -16.81 9.66 50.96
CA GLY A 165 -15.37 9.76 51.14
C GLY A 165 -14.56 9.08 50.03
N GLU A 166 -15.19 8.70 48.93
CA GLU A 166 -14.55 8.05 47.78
C GLU A 166 -14.01 9.11 46.80
N GLU A 167 -12.85 8.83 46.20
CA GLU A 167 -12.25 9.69 45.18
C GLU A 167 -12.99 9.53 43.85
N ASP A 168 -13.41 10.65 43.25
CA ASP A 168 -14.03 10.70 41.93
C ASP A 168 -13.15 11.51 40.97
N TYR A 169 -13.09 11.06 39.71
CA TYR A 169 -12.18 11.57 38.70
C TYR A 169 -12.93 12.31 37.59
N HIS A 170 -12.48 13.53 37.29
CA HIS A 170 -13.08 14.40 36.30
C HIS A 170 -12.07 14.77 35.21
N THR A 171 -12.48 14.67 33.95
CA THR A 171 -11.68 15.06 32.78
C THR A 171 -12.37 16.21 32.05
N PHE A 172 -11.59 17.17 31.56
CA PHE A 172 -12.08 18.28 30.75
C PHE A 172 -11.11 18.60 29.62
N SER A 173 -11.61 19.05 28.48
CA SER A 173 -10.75 19.44 27.36
C SER A 173 -10.11 20.79 27.62
N THR A 174 -8.82 20.93 27.35
CA THR A 174 -8.06 22.18 27.52
C THR A 174 -7.87 22.95 26.22
N GLY A 175 -8.23 22.37 25.08
CA GLY A 175 -8.08 23.02 23.79
C GLY A 175 -8.06 22.06 22.60
N ILE A 176 -7.76 22.63 21.44
CA ILE A 176 -7.43 21.94 20.20
C ILE A 176 -5.90 21.98 20.04
N THR A 177 -5.30 20.82 19.78
CA THR A 177 -3.88 20.67 19.50
C THR A 177 -3.64 20.12 18.10
N PHE A 178 -2.39 20.24 17.63
CA PHE A 178 -1.94 19.56 16.43
C PHE A 178 -0.56 18.94 16.61
N ASN A 179 -0.32 17.87 15.84
CA ASN A 179 0.95 17.19 15.79
C ASN A 179 1.84 17.79 14.70
N ASN A 180 3.05 18.22 15.06
CA ASN A 180 4.12 18.54 14.11
C ASN A 180 5.43 17.83 14.47
N GLU A 181 5.36 16.77 15.26
CA GLU A 181 6.50 15.95 15.64
C GLU A 181 7.13 15.32 14.41
N ILE A 182 8.45 15.48 14.27
CA ILE A 182 9.24 14.81 13.25
C ILE A 182 10.45 14.15 13.90
N ARG A 183 10.92 13.05 13.31
CA ARG A 183 12.17 12.41 13.69
C ARG A 183 13.23 12.79 12.66
N THR A 184 14.42 13.17 13.11
CA THR A 184 15.50 13.63 12.23
C THR A 184 16.82 12.96 12.59
N SER A 185 17.69 12.78 11.60
CA SER A 185 19.07 12.31 11.80
C SER A 185 20.01 12.89 10.75
N SER A 186 21.22 13.29 11.14
CA SER A 186 22.26 13.75 10.22
C SER A 186 23.31 12.67 9.90
N ASP A 187 23.37 11.61 10.70
CA ASP A 187 24.36 10.52 10.60
C ASP A 187 23.73 9.15 10.32
N LEU A 188 22.40 9.11 10.13
CA LEU A 188 21.53 7.93 9.91
C LEU A 188 21.32 7.03 11.13
N ILE A 189 22.12 7.18 12.18
CA ILE A 189 22.17 6.29 13.35
C ILE A 189 21.47 6.95 14.55
N ASN A 190 21.84 8.18 14.85
CA ASN A 190 21.35 8.94 15.99
C ASN A 190 20.16 9.78 15.54
N TRP A 191 18.98 9.44 16.04
CA TRP A 191 17.73 10.11 15.72
C TRP A 191 17.24 10.97 16.87
N THR A 192 16.85 12.20 16.55
CA THR A 192 16.27 13.17 17.49
C THR A 192 14.82 13.47 17.14
N THR A 193 14.04 13.87 18.13
CA THR A 193 12.69 14.38 17.92
C THR A 193 12.72 15.90 17.86
N GLU A 194 12.14 16.47 16.81
CA GLU A 194 11.86 17.90 16.69
C GLU A 194 10.34 18.12 16.69
N GLY A 195 9.88 19.27 17.18
CA GLY A 195 8.45 19.58 17.28
C GLY A 195 7.76 18.93 18.49
N SER A 196 6.43 18.85 18.43
CA SER A 196 5.58 18.32 19.50
C SER A 196 4.32 17.68 18.92
N ARG A 197 3.79 16.67 19.60
CA ARG A 197 2.47 16.10 19.28
C ARG A 197 1.31 16.98 19.76
N ASN A 198 1.59 17.91 20.68
CA ASN A 198 0.59 18.65 21.44
C ASN A 198 0.75 20.18 21.27
N ASN A 199 1.04 20.66 20.06
CA ASN A 199 1.10 22.12 19.85
C ASN A 199 -0.30 22.70 20.01
N VAL A 200 -0.44 23.75 20.83
CA VAL A 200 -1.74 24.37 21.08
C VAL A 200 -2.14 25.20 19.85
N TYR A 201 -3.26 24.83 19.22
CA TYR A 201 -3.92 25.65 18.21
C TYR A 201 -4.87 26.66 18.86
N LYS A 202 -5.75 26.17 19.74
CA LYS A 202 -6.72 26.98 20.50
C LYS A 202 -6.81 26.44 21.92
N ALA A 203 -6.77 27.33 22.91
CA ALA A 203 -7.02 26.96 24.30
C ALA A 203 -8.51 27.11 24.63
N PHE A 204 -9.03 26.28 25.52
CA PHE A 204 -10.40 26.35 26.02
C PHE A 204 -10.45 26.87 27.46
N PRO A 205 -11.62 27.34 27.93
CA PRO A 205 -11.76 27.76 29.31
C PRO A 205 -11.46 26.61 30.27
N SER A 206 -10.91 26.94 31.43
CA SER A 206 -10.83 25.98 32.54
C SER A 206 -12.22 25.78 33.18
N VAL A 207 -12.35 24.71 33.94
CA VAL A 207 -13.51 24.51 34.83
C VAL A 207 -13.62 25.65 35.84
N SER A 208 -14.85 25.94 36.29
CA SER A 208 -15.16 27.08 37.17
C SER A 208 -16.15 26.69 38.24
N THR A 209 -16.03 27.26 39.44
CA THR A 209 -17.03 27.09 40.51
C THR A 209 -18.41 27.63 40.12
N ASP A 210 -18.46 28.60 39.20
CA ASP A 210 -19.69 29.03 38.53
C ASP A 210 -19.95 28.13 37.30
N PRO A 211 -21.00 27.29 37.33
CA PRO A 211 -21.29 26.33 36.27
C PRO A 211 -21.73 26.98 34.96
N ASN A 212 -22.10 28.27 35.00
CA ASN A 212 -22.53 29.01 33.82
C ASN A 212 -21.40 29.85 33.20
N ALA A 213 -20.19 29.82 33.77
CA ALA A 213 -19.07 30.62 33.29
C ALA A 213 -18.59 30.20 31.90
N SER A 214 -18.75 28.92 31.53
CA SER A 214 -18.44 28.38 30.21
C SER A 214 -19.16 27.06 29.96
N PHE A 215 -18.98 26.49 28.77
CA PHE A 215 -19.46 25.14 28.44
C PHE A 215 -18.84 24.02 29.29
N GLN A 216 -17.73 24.28 30.01
CA GLN A 216 -17.05 23.28 30.84
C GLN A 216 -17.78 22.99 32.15
N GLY A 217 -18.58 23.92 32.65
CA GLY A 217 -19.15 23.82 34.00
C GLY A 217 -18.09 23.74 35.10
N ARG A 218 -18.44 23.06 36.21
CA ARG A 218 -17.57 22.83 37.37
C ARG A 218 -16.65 21.64 37.21
N TYR A 219 -17.08 20.64 36.47
CA TYR A 219 -16.41 19.34 36.40
C TYR A 219 -15.88 18.98 35.01
N GLY A 220 -16.13 19.81 34.01
CA GLY A 220 -15.82 19.49 32.63
C GLY A 220 -17.02 18.91 31.90
N ALA A 221 -17.11 19.20 30.60
CA ALA A 221 -18.04 18.49 29.72
C ALA A 221 -17.41 17.16 29.26
N ARG A 222 -18.20 16.08 29.36
CA ARG A 222 -17.78 14.71 29.06
C ARG A 222 -17.68 14.39 27.58
N GLY A 223 -18.56 14.97 26.76
CA GLY A 223 -18.63 14.67 25.33
C GLY A 223 -19.18 15.82 24.50
N TYR A 224 -18.56 16.07 23.35
CA TYR A 224 -19.00 16.99 22.30
C TYR A 224 -18.09 16.88 21.08
N LYS A 225 -18.61 17.25 19.90
CA LYS A 225 -17.83 17.37 18.66
C LYS A 225 -17.40 18.83 18.46
N ILE A 226 -16.14 19.03 18.08
CA ILE A 226 -15.53 20.34 17.82
C ILE A 226 -15.42 20.53 16.31
N VAL A 227 -15.99 21.62 15.80
CA VAL A 227 -16.04 21.90 14.35
C VAL A 227 -15.59 23.32 14.08
N GLU A 228 -14.47 23.52 13.36
CA GLU A 228 -14.19 24.84 12.76
C GLU A 228 -14.96 24.96 11.45
N PHE A 229 -15.85 25.94 11.31
CA PHE A 229 -16.60 26.13 10.08
C PHE A 229 -16.78 27.61 9.80
N LYS A 230 -16.28 28.03 8.63
CA LYS A 230 -16.14 29.43 8.21
C LYS A 230 -15.39 30.23 9.28
N ASP A 231 -16.04 31.23 9.88
CA ASP A 231 -15.44 32.13 10.87
C ASP A 231 -15.65 31.70 12.32
N TYR A 232 -16.26 30.53 12.56
CA TYR A 232 -16.63 30.08 13.90
C TYR A 232 -16.10 28.69 14.24
N ILE A 233 -15.90 28.45 15.53
CA ILE A 233 -15.69 27.12 16.12
C ILE A 233 -16.96 26.75 16.88
N TYR A 234 -17.46 25.54 16.66
CA TYR A 234 -18.69 25.00 17.25
C TYR A 234 -18.38 23.82 18.18
N LEU A 235 -19.12 23.73 19.29
CA LEU A 235 -19.13 22.59 20.21
C LEU A 235 -20.54 22.01 20.24
N ILE A 236 -20.75 20.88 19.56
CA ILE A 236 -22.06 20.29 19.29
C ILE A 236 -22.22 18.97 20.05
N GLY A 237 -23.41 18.76 20.65
CA GLY A 237 -23.75 17.51 21.34
C GLY A 237 -23.21 17.43 22.77
N LEU A 238 -23.30 18.53 23.52
CA LEU A 238 -22.73 18.65 24.86
C LEU A 238 -23.35 17.66 25.85
N GLU A 239 -22.50 16.89 26.52
CA GLU A 239 -22.80 16.05 27.67
C GLU A 239 -22.06 16.55 28.90
N GLU A 240 -22.78 16.84 29.98
CA GLU A 240 -22.18 17.26 31.24
C GLU A 240 -21.76 16.09 32.13
N ASP A 241 -20.86 16.34 33.07
CA ASP A 241 -20.55 15.38 34.12
C ASP A 241 -21.75 15.12 35.05
N PHE A 242 -21.85 13.90 35.59
CA PHE A 242 -22.85 13.52 36.60
C PHE A 242 -22.89 14.50 37.77
N ARG A 243 -21.72 14.97 38.23
CA ARG A 243 -21.59 15.88 39.38
C ARG A 243 -22.10 17.29 39.07
N GLU A 244 -22.24 17.69 37.81
CA GLU A 244 -22.71 19.03 37.47
C GLU A 244 -24.13 19.29 38.01
N GLN A 245 -24.98 18.26 38.03
CA GLN A 245 -26.33 18.32 38.61
C GLN A 245 -26.39 17.83 40.06
N ASN A 246 -25.26 17.42 40.65
CA ASN A 246 -25.16 16.83 41.98
C ASN A 246 -23.92 17.37 42.74
N ALA A 247 -23.63 18.67 42.62
CA ALA A 247 -22.30 19.26 42.88
C ALA A 247 -21.86 19.35 44.37
N LEU A 248 -22.78 19.32 45.34
CA LEU A 248 -22.45 19.59 46.75
C LEU A 248 -21.85 18.38 47.46
N ASP A 249 -22.53 17.24 47.34
CA ASP A 249 -22.13 16.00 47.99
C ASP A 249 -21.68 14.97 46.95
N GLY A 250 -21.93 15.24 45.67
CA GLY A 250 -21.57 14.34 44.58
C GLY A 250 -22.37 13.03 44.56
N CYS A 251 -23.31 12.91 45.48
CA CYS A 251 -24.29 11.85 45.55
C CYS A 251 -25.66 12.41 45.16
N ARG A 252 -26.52 11.54 44.62
CA ARG A 252 -27.89 11.87 44.29
C ARG A 252 -28.85 11.01 45.10
N ASN A 253 -29.88 11.63 45.67
CA ASN A 253 -30.90 10.95 46.46
C ASN A 253 -31.84 10.15 45.55
N GLU A 254 -32.14 8.89 45.92
CA GLU A 254 -32.97 7.97 45.15
C GLU A 254 -34.37 8.52 44.81
N ASN A 255 -34.91 9.43 45.63
CA ASN A 255 -36.22 10.01 45.44
C ASN A 255 -36.25 11.14 44.39
N GLN A 256 -35.09 11.56 43.86
CA GLN A 256 -35.00 12.64 42.87
C GLN A 256 -35.23 12.18 41.42
N GLY A 257 -35.42 10.86 41.21
CA GLY A 257 -35.72 10.27 39.91
C GLY A 257 -34.61 10.41 38.85
N PRO A 258 -34.81 9.80 37.67
CA PRO A 258 -33.87 9.86 36.57
C PRO A 258 -33.61 11.29 36.09
N PHE A 259 -32.40 11.56 35.58
CA PHE A 259 -32.03 12.86 35.06
C PHE A 259 -31.08 12.77 33.86
N THR A 260 -31.21 13.73 32.94
CA THR A 260 -30.46 13.75 31.68
C THR A 260 -29.22 14.62 31.79
N VAL A 261 -28.08 14.11 31.29
CA VAL A 261 -26.81 14.85 31.24
C VAL A 261 -26.51 15.42 29.86
N SER A 262 -27.11 14.87 28.79
CA SER A 262 -27.11 15.51 27.46
C SER A 262 -27.87 16.84 27.49
N LYS A 263 -27.30 17.86 26.84
CA LYS A 263 -27.86 19.22 26.86
C LYS A 263 -28.61 19.54 25.57
N ASN A 264 -29.61 20.41 25.69
CA ASN A 264 -30.34 20.98 24.55
C ASN A 264 -29.71 22.30 24.07
N VAL A 265 -28.40 22.43 24.24
CA VAL A 265 -27.63 23.60 23.81
C VAL A 265 -26.34 23.17 23.14
N TYR A 266 -25.84 24.01 22.25
CA TYR A 266 -24.49 23.95 21.70
C TYR A 266 -23.85 25.32 21.85
N TYR A 267 -22.52 25.36 21.72
CA TYR A 267 -21.75 26.60 21.85
C TYR A 267 -21.06 26.92 20.53
N ARG A 268 -20.87 28.21 20.25
CA ARG A 268 -20.00 28.66 19.18
C ARG A 268 -19.19 29.89 19.58
N ILE A 269 -18.08 30.12 18.90
CA ILE A 269 -17.24 31.30 19.10
C ILE A 269 -16.64 31.74 17.77
N ASP A 270 -16.56 33.04 17.53
CA ASP A 270 -15.78 33.58 16.42
C ASP A 270 -14.31 33.16 16.62
N LYS A 271 -13.72 32.52 15.62
CA LYS A 271 -12.38 31.90 15.75
C LYS A 271 -11.27 32.91 16.02
N ASN A 272 -11.50 34.19 15.80
CA ASN A 272 -10.55 35.27 16.10
C ASN A 272 -10.70 35.82 17.53
N LYS A 273 -11.77 35.47 18.26
CA LYS A 273 -11.88 35.77 19.69
C LYS A 273 -11.03 34.82 20.52
N ASP A 274 -10.73 35.23 21.74
CA ASP A 274 -10.01 34.40 22.70
C ASP A 274 -10.92 33.24 23.15
N THR A 275 -10.57 32.03 22.72
CA THR A 275 -11.30 30.80 22.99
C THR A 275 -11.15 30.30 24.43
N SER A 276 -10.18 30.83 25.19
CA SER A 276 -9.98 30.47 26.60
C SER A 276 -10.94 31.19 27.55
N ILE A 277 -11.65 32.21 27.07
CA ILE A 277 -12.57 33.01 27.88
C ILE A 277 -14.00 32.52 27.67
N GLY A 278 -14.59 31.93 28.71
CA GLY A 278 -15.96 31.37 28.66
C GLY A 278 -17.03 32.36 28.18
N ALA A 279 -16.96 33.62 28.61
CA ALA A 279 -17.91 34.67 28.22
C ALA A 279 -17.89 35.02 26.72
N ASN A 280 -16.85 34.63 25.97
CA ASN A 280 -16.80 34.84 24.52
C ASN A 280 -17.59 33.80 23.73
N TRP A 281 -17.99 32.70 24.37
CA TRP A 281 -18.75 31.62 23.74
C TRP A 281 -20.25 31.93 23.76
N GLU A 282 -20.86 31.90 22.58
CA GLU A 282 -22.29 32.06 22.39
C GLU A 282 -23.00 30.74 22.66
N LYS A 283 -24.00 30.75 23.54
CA LYS A 283 -24.84 29.60 23.88
C LYS A 283 -26.13 29.62 23.05
N ILE A 284 -26.43 28.54 22.35
CA ILE A 284 -27.58 28.45 21.44
C ILE A 284 -28.37 27.16 21.71
N ASN A 285 -29.70 27.23 21.66
CA ASN A 285 -30.57 26.06 21.85
C ASN A 285 -30.55 25.14 20.61
N THR A 286 -30.55 23.83 20.84
CA THR A 286 -30.59 22.81 19.79
C THR A 286 -32.02 22.57 19.28
N LEU A 287 -32.16 22.18 18.01
CA LEU A 287 -33.45 21.73 17.46
C LEU A 287 -33.71 20.23 17.70
N TRP A 288 -32.64 19.45 17.89
CA TRP A 288 -32.70 18.01 18.16
C TRP A 288 -32.94 17.66 19.64
N GLY A 289 -33.09 18.67 20.50
CA GLY A 289 -33.34 18.51 21.93
C GLY A 289 -32.09 18.07 22.70
N GLN A 290 -32.30 17.42 23.85
CA GLN A 290 -31.23 16.88 24.70
C GLN A 290 -30.62 15.62 24.08
N ARG A 291 -29.71 15.80 23.13
CA ARG A 291 -28.93 14.71 22.52
C ARG A 291 -27.43 15.05 22.51
N SER A 292 -26.61 14.07 22.88
CA SER A 292 -25.16 13.99 22.70
C SER A 292 -24.84 12.94 21.62
N SER A 293 -23.55 12.64 21.42
CA SER A 293 -23.07 11.63 20.46
C SER A 293 -23.65 11.76 19.05
N LEU A 294 -23.89 12.99 18.61
CA LEU A 294 -24.52 13.29 17.32
C LEU A 294 -23.57 12.95 16.16
N ASN A 295 -24.14 12.51 15.04
CA ASN A 295 -23.41 12.45 13.79
C ASN A 295 -23.31 13.85 13.20
N VAL A 296 -22.08 14.35 13.12
CA VAL A 296 -21.79 15.69 12.61
C VAL A 296 -20.97 15.57 11.33
N ARG A 297 -21.48 16.20 10.27
CA ARG A 297 -20.82 16.26 8.97
C ARG A 297 -20.73 17.70 8.49
N TYR A 298 -19.84 18.00 7.56
CA TYR A 298 -19.75 19.34 6.96
C TYR A 298 -19.27 19.25 5.52
N ASP A 299 -19.64 20.26 4.74
CA ASP A 299 -19.06 20.51 3.43
C ASP A 299 -18.62 21.98 3.36
N LYS A 300 -18.31 22.49 2.17
CA LYS A 300 -17.90 23.90 1.99
C LYS A 300 -19.00 24.91 2.36
N ASP A 301 -20.27 24.53 2.31
CA ASP A 301 -21.44 25.40 2.37
C ASP A 301 -22.23 25.25 3.68
N LYS A 302 -22.31 24.03 4.24
CA LYS A 302 -23.16 23.67 5.40
C LYS A 302 -22.46 22.78 6.43
N ILE A 303 -22.92 22.87 7.68
CA ILE A 303 -22.78 21.84 8.72
C ILE A 303 -24.08 21.04 8.77
N TYR A 304 -23.99 19.73 8.98
CA TYR A 304 -25.10 18.82 9.17
C TYR A 304 -25.00 18.11 10.52
N VAL A 305 -26.16 17.88 11.13
CA VAL A 305 -26.32 17.13 12.38
C VAL A 305 -27.45 16.13 12.20
N THR A 306 -27.28 14.90 12.67
CA THR A 306 -28.34 13.89 12.67
C THR A 306 -28.16 12.88 13.80
N LYS A 307 -29.19 12.06 14.04
CA LYS A 307 -29.20 10.94 14.99
C LYS A 307 -28.82 11.37 16.41
N GLY A 308 -27.89 10.64 17.05
CA GLY A 308 -27.40 10.89 18.40
C GLY A 308 -28.09 10.05 19.47
N GLU A 309 -27.68 10.31 20.70
CA GLU A 309 -28.11 9.58 21.88
C GLU A 309 -28.49 10.58 22.98
N ARG A 310 -29.32 10.15 23.92
CA ARG A 310 -29.53 10.88 25.16
C ARG A 310 -28.96 10.07 26.31
N SER A 311 -27.89 10.59 26.89
CA SER A 311 -27.26 10.09 28.10
C SER A 311 -28.02 10.62 29.32
N TYR A 312 -28.40 9.70 30.19
CA TYR A 312 -29.15 9.99 31.41
C TYR A 312 -28.81 8.97 32.49
N TRP A 313 -29.17 9.24 33.74
CA TRP A 313 -28.86 8.37 34.86
C TRP A 313 -30.15 7.88 35.51
N GLU A 314 -30.18 6.58 35.82
CA GLU A 314 -31.27 5.93 36.53
C GLU A 314 -30.76 5.28 37.81
N TRP A 315 -31.62 5.26 38.83
CA TRP A 315 -31.37 4.53 40.05
C TRP A 315 -31.67 3.04 39.85
N ILE A 316 -30.67 2.18 40.08
CA ILE A 316 -30.83 0.71 39.94
C ILE A 316 -30.83 -0.03 41.29
N GLY A 317 -30.40 0.63 42.37
CA GLY A 317 -30.41 0.09 43.72
C GLY A 317 -29.32 0.70 44.59
N PRO A 318 -29.40 0.60 45.92
CA PRO A 318 -28.40 1.20 46.81
C PRO A 318 -26.98 0.62 46.58
N PRO A 319 -25.92 1.44 46.51
CA PRO A 319 -25.87 2.90 46.47
C PRO A 319 -25.60 3.49 45.06
N TYR A 320 -26.11 2.85 43.99
CA TYR A 320 -25.66 3.04 42.61
C TYR A 320 -26.71 3.71 41.71
N TRP A 321 -26.30 4.84 41.15
CA TRP A 321 -26.83 5.37 39.90
C TRP A 321 -26.05 4.73 38.74
N THR A 322 -26.72 4.41 37.64
CA THR A 322 -26.07 3.86 36.45
C THR A 322 -26.33 4.74 35.24
N PRO A 323 -25.34 4.94 34.36
CA PRO A 323 -25.56 5.64 33.11
C PRO A 323 -26.45 4.78 32.20
N LYS A 324 -27.38 5.44 31.52
CA LYS A 324 -28.30 4.88 30.54
C LYS A 324 -28.29 5.76 29.30
N GLU A 325 -28.53 5.12 28.17
CA GLU A 325 -28.57 5.79 26.87
C GLU A 325 -29.91 5.49 26.19
N GLN A 326 -30.53 6.54 25.67
CA GLN A 326 -31.65 6.42 24.75
C GLN A 326 -31.13 6.73 23.34
N SER A 327 -31.11 5.71 22.47
CA SER A 327 -30.67 5.86 21.08
C SER A 327 -31.74 6.52 20.21
N PHE A 328 -31.30 7.42 19.32
CA PHE A 328 -32.11 8.02 18.26
C PHE A 328 -31.65 7.58 16.85
N GLU A 329 -31.08 6.38 16.72
CA GLU A 329 -30.59 5.86 15.43
C GLU A 329 -31.69 5.72 14.36
N ASN A 330 -32.94 5.56 14.78
CA ASN A 330 -34.11 5.48 13.89
C ASN A 330 -34.67 6.85 13.48
N ASP A 331 -34.16 7.96 14.04
CA ASP A 331 -34.53 9.30 13.62
C ASP A 331 -33.74 9.70 12.37
N SER A 332 -34.43 9.75 11.23
CA SER A 332 -33.84 10.12 9.94
C SER A 332 -33.79 11.63 9.69
N THR A 333 -34.14 12.45 10.68
CA THR A 333 -34.10 13.91 10.54
C THR A 333 -32.64 14.36 10.40
N ILE A 334 -32.34 15.07 9.31
CA ILE A 334 -31.05 15.70 9.08
C ILE A 334 -31.25 17.21 9.18
N TRP A 335 -30.60 17.82 10.17
CA TRP A 335 -30.56 19.26 10.32
C TRP A 335 -29.33 19.80 9.62
N SER A 336 -29.47 20.89 8.86
CA SER A 336 -28.34 21.56 8.22
C SER A 336 -28.34 23.06 8.48
N SER A 337 -27.17 23.67 8.46
CA SER A 337 -27.03 25.11 8.64
C SER A 337 -25.84 25.67 7.87
N THR A 338 -26.02 26.85 7.26
CA THR A 338 -24.96 27.58 6.54
C THR A 338 -24.20 28.56 7.44
N ASP A 339 -24.74 28.90 8.61
CA ASP A 339 -24.21 29.90 9.55
C ASP A 339 -24.10 29.35 10.99
N GLY A 340 -24.49 28.10 11.19
CA GLY A 340 -24.53 27.40 12.48
C GLY A 340 -25.51 28.02 13.48
N VAL A 341 -26.52 28.78 13.04
CA VAL A 341 -27.59 29.36 13.88
C VAL A 341 -28.96 29.09 13.28
N THR A 342 -29.09 29.33 11.97
CA THR A 342 -30.31 29.10 11.22
C THR A 342 -30.27 27.68 10.68
N TRP A 343 -31.05 26.79 11.30
CA TRP A 343 -31.10 25.38 10.95
C TRP A 343 -32.33 25.04 10.11
N ASN A 344 -32.12 24.26 9.06
CA ASN A 344 -33.16 23.74 8.17
C ASN A 344 -33.21 22.22 8.27
N ILE A 345 -34.35 21.62 7.91
CA ILE A 345 -34.48 20.17 7.77
C ILE A 345 -34.23 19.81 6.31
N GLU A 346 -33.25 18.93 6.08
CA GLU A 346 -32.95 18.42 4.75
C GLU A 346 -34.03 17.43 4.29
N ARG A 347 -34.41 17.52 3.01
CA ARG A 347 -35.43 16.65 2.40
C ARG A 347 -34.86 15.35 1.86
N ASN A 348 -33.56 15.30 1.60
CA ASN A 348 -32.84 14.14 1.11
C ASN A 348 -31.49 14.04 1.84
N SER A 349 -30.90 12.84 1.85
CA SER A 349 -29.62 12.61 2.51
C SER A 349 -28.42 12.80 1.58
N ALA A 350 -28.62 13.07 0.29
CA ALA A 350 -27.53 13.00 -0.71
C ALA A 350 -26.37 13.96 -0.39
N ASP A 351 -26.67 15.20 -0.03
CA ASP A 351 -25.63 16.18 0.33
C ASP A 351 -24.93 15.79 1.64
N TYR A 352 -25.70 15.31 2.63
CA TYR A 352 -25.17 14.82 3.90
C TYR A 352 -24.28 13.57 3.73
N ASP A 353 -24.69 12.63 2.88
CA ASP A 353 -24.00 11.37 2.64
C ASP A 353 -22.65 11.62 1.94
N ASN A 354 -22.57 12.67 1.11
CA ASN A 354 -21.35 13.13 0.44
C ASN A 354 -20.48 14.10 1.26
N ALA A 355 -21.00 14.62 2.37
CA ALA A 355 -20.28 15.55 3.25
C ALA A 355 -19.21 14.84 4.07
N GLU A 356 -18.17 15.59 4.47
CA GLU A 356 -17.08 15.08 5.30
C GLU A 356 -17.57 14.81 6.72
N GLU A 357 -17.26 13.63 7.25
CA GLU A 357 -17.67 13.21 8.59
C GLU A 357 -16.63 13.58 9.65
N ILE A 358 -17.10 14.18 10.74
CA ILE A 358 -16.30 14.43 11.94
C ILE A 358 -16.36 13.18 12.81
N SER A 359 -15.64 12.15 12.36
CA SER A 359 -15.61 10.85 13.00
C SER A 359 -14.57 10.77 14.12
N SER A 360 -14.90 10.06 15.19
CA SER A 360 -13.97 9.61 16.23
C SER A 360 -14.53 8.32 16.84
N TYR A 361 -13.64 7.40 17.22
CA TYR A 361 -13.98 6.23 18.04
C TYR A 361 -14.33 6.61 19.49
N TYR A 362 -14.07 7.86 19.89
CA TYR A 362 -14.29 8.41 21.22
C TYR A 362 -15.32 9.56 21.21
N ASP A 363 -15.85 9.89 22.39
CA ASP A 363 -16.95 10.86 22.58
C ASP A 363 -16.60 12.28 22.06
N ILE A 364 -15.32 12.65 22.05
CA ILE A 364 -14.82 13.94 21.53
C ILE A 364 -14.07 13.74 20.21
N ALA A 365 -14.38 14.60 19.22
CA ALA A 365 -13.72 14.64 17.92
C ALA A 365 -13.48 16.09 17.48
N VAL A 366 -12.46 16.30 16.66
CA VAL A 366 -12.08 17.60 16.10
C VAL A 366 -12.10 17.50 14.57
N GLY A 367 -12.75 18.45 13.89
CA GLY A 367 -12.77 18.51 12.43
C GLY A 367 -13.20 19.88 11.90
N GLY A 368 -13.51 19.94 10.60
CA GLY A 368 -13.91 21.18 9.93
C GLY A 368 -12.78 21.83 9.13
N ASN A 369 -12.95 23.11 8.82
CA ASN A 369 -12.05 23.98 8.06
C ASN A 369 -10.78 24.38 8.85
N LEU A 370 -10.17 23.43 9.55
CA LEU A 370 -8.92 23.64 10.29
C LEU A 370 -7.77 23.93 9.30
N PRO A 371 -6.79 24.77 9.68
CA PRO A 371 -5.67 25.08 8.81
C PRO A 371 -4.89 23.82 8.40
N TYR A 372 -4.66 23.64 7.11
CA TYR A 372 -3.87 22.51 6.64
C TYR A 372 -2.39 22.67 7.02
N ILE A 373 -1.87 21.72 7.80
CA ILE A 373 -0.44 21.64 8.12
C ILE A 373 0.24 20.87 6.99
N LYS A 374 0.92 21.62 6.12
CA LYS A 374 1.52 21.07 4.91
C LYS A 374 2.64 20.08 5.23
N ASN A 375 2.45 18.82 4.85
CA ASN A 375 3.52 17.84 4.81
C ASN A 375 4.65 18.29 3.90
N ARG A 376 5.88 17.87 4.21
CA ARG A 376 7.00 18.07 3.31
C ARG A 376 6.80 17.28 2.03
N ILE A 377 7.41 17.77 0.94
CA ILE A 377 7.46 17.00 -0.30
C ILE A 377 8.30 15.76 -0.02
N LYS A 378 7.68 14.58 -0.13
CA LYS A 378 8.35 13.31 0.11
C LYS A 378 9.43 13.10 -0.94
N THR A 379 10.60 12.61 -0.51
CA THR A 379 11.64 12.16 -1.44
C THR A 379 11.13 10.89 -2.14
N PRO A 380 11.09 10.86 -3.49
CA PRO A 380 10.71 9.65 -4.22
C PRO A 380 11.56 8.46 -3.79
N GLU A 381 10.95 7.29 -3.65
CA GLU A 381 11.71 6.07 -3.42
C GLU A 381 12.54 5.72 -4.65
N GLU A 382 13.73 5.19 -4.42
CA GLU A 382 14.58 4.69 -5.50
C GLU A 382 13.92 3.48 -6.16
N PRO A 383 13.79 3.46 -7.50
CA PRO A 383 13.12 2.39 -8.20
C PRO A 383 13.90 1.08 -8.11
N ASP A 384 13.20 -0.04 -8.26
CA ASP A 384 13.78 -1.38 -8.28
C ASP A 384 14.55 -1.72 -9.57
N TRP A 385 14.52 -0.81 -10.52
CA TRP A 385 15.33 -0.83 -11.73
C TRP A 385 16.44 0.21 -11.68
N ILE A 386 17.40 0.05 -12.59
CA ILE A 386 18.49 0.99 -12.83
C ILE A 386 18.47 1.43 -14.29
N LYS A 387 18.99 2.63 -14.56
CA LYS A 387 19.26 3.11 -15.91
C LYS A 387 20.76 3.17 -16.13
N LEU A 388 21.25 2.66 -17.25
CA LEU A 388 22.66 2.80 -17.66
C LEU A 388 22.82 3.85 -18.78
N ASP A 389 24.04 4.30 -19.04
CA ASP A 389 24.38 5.35 -20.01
C ASP A 389 24.08 4.96 -21.46
N ASN A 390 23.91 3.66 -21.73
CA ASN A 390 23.38 3.18 -23.01
C ASN A 390 21.90 3.53 -23.22
N GLY A 391 21.27 4.24 -22.27
CA GLY A 391 19.90 4.73 -22.34
C GLY A 391 18.86 3.70 -21.92
N ARG A 392 19.28 2.48 -21.54
CA ARG A 392 18.38 1.37 -21.23
C ARG A 392 18.20 1.19 -19.72
N TYR A 393 17.09 0.57 -19.40
CA TYR A 393 16.68 0.23 -18.05
C TYR A 393 16.88 -1.26 -17.82
N TYR A 394 17.34 -1.60 -16.63
CA TYR A 394 17.57 -2.98 -16.20
C TYR A 394 17.00 -3.19 -14.82
N LYS A 395 16.45 -4.36 -14.58
CA LYS A 395 16.23 -4.86 -13.23
C LYS A 395 16.59 -6.32 -13.17
N SER A 396 16.87 -6.80 -11.98
CA SER A 396 16.99 -8.23 -11.76
C SER A 396 15.62 -8.85 -11.93
N ASP A 397 15.57 -9.93 -12.69
CA ASP A 397 14.39 -10.77 -12.71
C ASP A 397 14.38 -11.60 -11.42
N ASN A 398 13.67 -11.06 -10.43
CA ASN A 398 13.33 -11.76 -9.19
C ASN A 398 11.88 -12.28 -9.22
N SER A 399 11.17 -12.12 -10.35
CA SER A 399 9.95 -12.85 -10.69
C SER A 399 10.07 -14.39 -10.83
N PRO A 400 11.25 -15.02 -10.99
CA PRO A 400 11.28 -16.32 -11.62
C PRO A 400 11.18 -17.51 -10.69
N TYR A 401 11.19 -17.31 -9.37
CA TYR A 401 10.61 -18.33 -8.52
C TYR A 401 9.11 -18.26 -8.69
N GLY A 402 8.51 -19.12 -9.53
CA GLY A 402 7.06 -19.27 -9.55
C GLY A 402 6.61 -19.53 -8.12
N THR A 403 5.94 -18.55 -7.49
CA THR A 403 5.51 -18.70 -6.10
C THR A 403 4.23 -19.50 -6.09
N TYR A 404 4.31 -20.77 -5.71
CA TYR A 404 3.11 -21.55 -5.46
C TYR A 404 2.69 -21.30 -4.02
N THR A 405 1.48 -20.78 -3.84
CA THR A 405 0.85 -20.73 -2.53
C THR A 405 -0.08 -21.92 -2.41
N ILE A 406 0.33 -22.93 -1.64
CA ILE A 406 -0.47 -24.13 -1.37
C ILE A 406 -0.67 -24.21 0.14
N ASN A 407 -1.92 -24.33 0.60
CA ASN A 407 -2.28 -24.37 2.03
C ASN A 407 -1.69 -23.19 2.84
N ASN A 408 -1.79 -21.98 2.33
CA ASN A 408 -1.23 -20.74 2.92
C ASN A 408 0.29 -20.76 3.13
N LYS A 409 1.01 -21.65 2.44
CA LYS A 409 2.48 -21.68 2.43
C LYS A 409 3.00 -21.37 1.03
N THR A 410 3.99 -20.47 0.97
CA THR A 410 4.65 -20.05 -0.27
C THR A 410 5.88 -20.91 -0.54
N TYR A 411 6.01 -21.38 -1.78
CA TYR A 411 7.12 -22.20 -2.27
C TYR A 411 7.77 -21.51 -3.48
N TYR A 412 9.10 -21.57 -3.57
CA TYR A 412 9.91 -20.88 -4.58
C TYR A 412 10.43 -21.88 -5.63
N VAL A 413 9.99 -21.77 -6.89
CA VAL A 413 10.26 -22.78 -7.95
C VAL A 413 11.14 -22.24 -9.07
N PRO A 414 12.32 -22.83 -9.38
CA PRO A 414 13.25 -22.29 -10.37
C PRO A 414 12.64 -22.25 -11.79
N ILE A 415 13.19 -21.40 -12.65
CA ILE A 415 12.81 -21.38 -14.08
C ILE A 415 13.54 -22.50 -14.81
N PRO A 416 12.85 -23.26 -15.66
CA PRO A 416 13.50 -24.20 -16.55
C PRO A 416 14.15 -23.48 -17.76
N PRO A 417 15.09 -24.15 -18.46
CA PRO A 417 15.77 -23.58 -19.64
C PRO A 417 14.81 -23.47 -20.84
N TYR A 418 14.02 -22.39 -20.88
CA TYR A 418 12.92 -22.24 -21.84
C TYR A 418 13.36 -22.37 -23.30
N GLU A 419 14.50 -21.78 -23.69
CA GLU A 419 14.98 -21.86 -25.08
C GLU A 419 15.37 -23.30 -25.49
N GLU A 420 15.92 -24.10 -24.58
CA GLU A 420 16.22 -25.51 -24.84
C GLU A 420 14.93 -26.34 -24.94
N ILE A 421 13.97 -26.08 -24.05
CA ILE A 421 12.63 -26.71 -24.07
C ILE A 421 11.92 -26.39 -25.39
N ARG A 422 11.97 -25.11 -25.81
CA ARG A 422 11.37 -24.64 -27.05
C ARG A 422 12.03 -25.27 -28.27
N ALA A 423 13.36 -25.34 -28.30
CA ALA A 423 14.08 -26.02 -29.39
C ALA A 423 13.72 -27.52 -29.46
N ALA A 424 13.58 -28.20 -28.32
CA ALA A 424 13.13 -29.58 -28.27
C ALA A 424 11.69 -29.73 -28.81
N TYR A 425 10.77 -28.86 -28.40
CA TYR A 425 9.41 -28.82 -28.90
C TYR A 425 9.35 -28.57 -30.42
N ASP A 426 10.09 -27.57 -30.92
CA ASP A 426 10.15 -27.23 -32.33
C ASP A 426 10.75 -28.38 -33.17
N SER A 427 11.57 -29.24 -32.57
CA SER A 427 12.07 -30.49 -33.17
C SER A 427 11.07 -31.65 -33.14
N GLY A 428 9.86 -31.44 -32.59
CA GLY A 428 8.78 -32.43 -32.51
C GLY A 428 8.78 -33.31 -31.26
N GLN A 429 9.51 -32.94 -30.21
CA GLN A 429 9.50 -33.67 -28.93
C GLN A 429 8.31 -33.25 -28.06
N GLU A 430 7.80 -34.19 -27.25
CA GLU A 430 6.72 -33.94 -26.27
C GLU A 430 7.22 -33.95 -24.81
N TYR A 431 8.53 -34.18 -24.61
CA TYR A 431 9.20 -34.30 -23.33
C TYR A 431 10.56 -33.63 -23.40
N PHE A 432 10.98 -33.01 -22.30
CA PHE A 432 12.32 -32.47 -22.11
C PHE A 432 12.89 -33.03 -20.82
N THR A 433 14.16 -33.44 -20.81
CA THR A 433 14.80 -34.03 -19.63
C THR A 433 15.77 -33.04 -19.02
N ILE A 434 15.51 -32.66 -17.77
CA ILE A 434 16.44 -31.88 -16.97
C ILE A 434 17.58 -32.78 -16.50
N THR A 435 18.79 -32.25 -16.58
CA THR A 435 20.03 -32.91 -16.15
C THR A 435 20.59 -32.23 -14.90
N GLU A 436 21.56 -32.85 -14.25
CA GLU A 436 22.23 -32.25 -13.09
C GLU A 436 22.91 -30.91 -13.42
N GLU A 437 23.46 -30.75 -14.64
CA GLU A 437 24.08 -29.49 -15.07
C GLU A 437 23.06 -28.33 -15.12
N HIS A 438 21.80 -28.60 -15.45
CA HIS A 438 20.73 -27.62 -15.38
C HIS A 438 20.39 -27.20 -13.95
N ILE A 439 20.70 -28.02 -12.93
CA ILE A 439 20.44 -27.68 -11.52
C ILE A 439 21.63 -27.18 -10.72
N LYS A 440 22.86 -27.53 -11.13
CA LYS A 440 24.05 -26.77 -10.73
C LYS A 440 23.92 -25.29 -11.11
N SER A 441 23.09 -25.03 -12.12
CA SER A 441 22.72 -23.72 -12.64
C SER A 441 21.26 -23.31 -12.34
N ALA A 442 20.50 -24.01 -11.51
CA ALA A 442 19.05 -23.72 -11.29
C ALA A 442 18.73 -22.49 -10.42
N GLY A 443 19.70 -21.60 -10.16
CA GLY A 443 19.53 -20.37 -9.38
C GLY A 443 20.08 -19.14 -10.11
N LEU A 444 20.05 -19.13 -11.44
CA LEU A 444 20.68 -18.12 -12.30
C LEU A 444 19.86 -16.84 -12.41
N ASN A 445 20.43 -15.67 -12.07
CA ASN A 445 19.76 -14.38 -12.31
C ASN A 445 19.45 -14.18 -13.80
N GLN A 446 18.17 -14.01 -14.13
CA GLN A 446 17.75 -13.39 -15.37
C GLN A 446 17.74 -11.88 -15.17
N PHE A 447 17.99 -11.13 -16.24
CA PHE A 447 17.86 -9.68 -16.22
C PHE A 447 16.71 -9.29 -17.10
N LEU A 448 15.94 -8.31 -16.66
CA LEU A 448 14.88 -7.72 -17.44
C LEU A 448 15.40 -6.40 -18.00
N THR A 449 15.15 -6.12 -19.28
CA THR A 449 15.52 -4.85 -19.91
C THR A 449 14.34 -4.13 -20.51
N LYS A 450 14.50 -2.81 -20.63
CA LYS A 450 13.59 -1.92 -21.34
C LYS A 450 14.34 -0.79 -22.03
N ASP A 451 13.82 -0.37 -23.19
CA ASP A 451 14.32 0.77 -23.98
C ASP A 451 13.72 2.11 -23.54
N LYS A 452 12.61 2.07 -22.80
CA LYS A 452 11.88 3.23 -22.27
C LYS A 452 11.74 3.17 -20.76
N GLU A 453 11.53 4.34 -20.16
CA GLU A 453 11.33 4.43 -18.72
C GLU A 453 10.10 3.59 -18.31
N PRO A 454 10.23 2.66 -17.35
CA PRO A 454 9.15 1.74 -17.02
C PRO A 454 8.00 2.43 -16.28
N ASN A 455 6.77 2.26 -16.79
CA ASN A 455 5.56 2.51 -16.00
C ASN A 455 5.20 1.30 -15.14
N LYS A 456 4.34 1.50 -14.12
CA LYS A 456 4.04 0.53 -13.06
C LYS A 456 3.42 -0.80 -13.54
N ASP A 457 2.90 -0.85 -14.77
CA ASP A 457 2.10 -1.98 -15.29
C ASP A 457 2.52 -2.42 -16.70
N GLU A 458 3.75 -2.11 -17.13
CA GLU A 458 4.19 -2.47 -18.49
C GLU A 458 5.11 -3.68 -18.51
N ASP A 459 4.96 -4.48 -19.57
CA ASP A 459 5.78 -5.65 -19.83
C ASP A 459 7.28 -5.29 -19.92
N TRP A 460 8.09 -6.16 -19.32
CA TRP A 460 9.55 -6.13 -19.35
C TRP A 460 10.04 -7.24 -20.28
N THR A 461 11.15 -7.00 -20.98
CA THR A 461 11.74 -8.05 -21.82
C THR A 461 12.79 -8.83 -21.04
N VAL A 462 12.60 -10.14 -20.94
CA VAL A 462 13.62 -11.05 -20.38
C VAL A 462 14.84 -11.07 -21.30
N ILE A 463 16.01 -10.86 -20.70
CA ILE A 463 17.29 -11.08 -21.36
C ILE A 463 17.72 -12.51 -21.04
N THR A 464 17.68 -13.35 -22.07
CA THR A 464 18.29 -14.67 -22.06
C THR A 464 19.63 -14.54 -22.81
N PRO A 465 20.76 -14.31 -22.13
CA PRO A 465 22.03 -14.15 -22.83
C PRO A 465 22.43 -15.45 -23.54
N ILE A 466 23.04 -15.30 -24.72
CA ILE A 466 23.45 -16.40 -25.60
C ILE A 466 24.73 -17.07 -25.08
N ASP A 467 25.60 -16.32 -24.43
CA ASP A 467 26.82 -16.81 -23.79
C ASP A 467 27.07 -16.09 -22.44
N TYR A 468 27.36 -16.86 -21.40
CA TYR A 468 27.98 -16.39 -20.17
C TYR A 468 29.46 -16.78 -20.21
N THR A 469 30.37 -15.84 -20.02
CA THR A 469 31.81 -16.15 -19.92
C THR A 469 32.07 -16.95 -18.65
N ASP A 470 32.52 -18.19 -18.82
CA ASP A 470 33.24 -18.99 -17.83
C ASP A 470 32.55 -19.21 -16.47
N LYS A 471 31.65 -20.22 -16.40
CA LYS A 471 31.38 -21.09 -15.22
C LYS A 471 31.21 -20.44 -13.82
N LEU A 472 30.97 -19.14 -13.71
CA LEU A 472 30.78 -18.44 -12.45
C LEU A 472 29.38 -17.83 -12.46
N MET A 473 28.46 -18.61 -11.90
CA MET A 473 27.03 -18.37 -11.92
C MET A 473 26.58 -17.61 -10.67
N VAL A 474 25.65 -16.69 -10.88
CA VAL A 474 25.19 -15.70 -9.90
C VAL A 474 23.93 -16.16 -9.20
N TRP A 475 24.00 -16.25 -7.87
CA TRP A 475 22.92 -16.76 -7.04
C TRP A 475 21.70 -15.83 -6.95
N GLN A 476 20.56 -16.34 -7.44
CA GLN A 476 19.22 -15.79 -7.29
C GLN A 476 18.78 -15.83 -5.85
N SER A 477 18.98 -14.69 -5.21
CA SER A 477 18.13 -14.30 -4.12
C SER A 477 18.25 -12.80 -3.98
N GLY A 478 17.11 -12.14 -3.98
CA GLY A 478 16.97 -10.72 -3.79
C GLY A 478 15.52 -10.37 -4.01
N GLY A 479 14.92 -9.62 -3.08
CA GLY A 479 13.69 -8.89 -3.39
C GLY A 479 13.91 -7.89 -4.53
N GLU A 480 12.89 -7.15 -4.94
CA GLU A 480 12.97 -6.17 -6.05
C GLU A 480 14.09 -5.10 -5.85
N LYS A 481 14.62 -4.94 -4.63
CA LYS A 481 15.51 -3.85 -4.19
C LYS A 481 17.02 -4.10 -4.29
N VAL A 482 17.47 -5.08 -5.08
CA VAL A 482 18.86 -5.59 -5.03
C VAL A 482 19.82 -5.08 -6.11
N MET A 483 19.32 -4.32 -7.10
CA MET A 483 20.15 -3.78 -8.18
C MET A 483 20.41 -2.28 -8.00
N LEU A 484 21.66 -1.87 -8.24
CA LEU A 484 22.16 -0.50 -8.10
C LEU A 484 22.95 -0.08 -9.33
N ASN A 485 22.84 1.20 -9.72
CA ASN A 485 23.79 1.81 -10.65
C ASN A 485 24.87 2.55 -9.84
N ILE A 486 26.09 2.01 -9.91
CA ILE A 486 27.30 2.61 -9.36
C ILE A 486 28.23 3.00 -10.51
N ASN A 487 28.35 4.31 -10.80
CA ASN A 487 29.22 4.82 -11.87
C ASN A 487 29.02 4.12 -13.23
N ASN A 488 27.75 3.97 -13.63
CA ASN A 488 27.34 3.30 -14.85
C ASN A 488 27.66 1.78 -14.89
N LYS A 489 27.88 1.17 -13.72
CA LYS A 489 27.99 -0.28 -13.56
C LYS A 489 26.79 -0.81 -12.80
N ALA A 490 26.22 -1.90 -13.30
CA ALA A 490 25.16 -2.61 -12.61
C ALA A 490 25.76 -3.44 -11.48
N VAL A 491 25.38 -3.14 -10.24
CA VAL A 491 25.78 -3.88 -9.04
C VAL A 491 24.57 -4.62 -8.51
N GLN A 492 24.66 -5.94 -8.41
CA GLN A 492 23.58 -6.83 -7.97
C GLN A 492 23.95 -7.50 -6.65
N LEU A 493 23.20 -7.19 -5.59
CA LEU A 493 23.40 -7.76 -4.26
C LEU A 493 22.93 -9.23 -4.18
N VAL A 494 23.53 -10.02 -3.30
CA VAL A 494 23.12 -11.41 -3.03
C VAL A 494 22.34 -11.47 -1.71
N ASP A 495 21.11 -11.96 -1.74
CA ASP A 495 20.22 -12.03 -0.56
C ASP A 495 20.24 -13.42 0.11
N TYR A 496 21.22 -13.62 0.99
CA TYR A 496 21.38 -14.89 1.67
C TYR A 496 20.16 -15.32 2.51
N ARG A 497 19.24 -14.41 2.87
CA ARG A 497 18.02 -14.76 3.60
C ARG A 497 17.05 -15.58 2.73
N GLN A 498 16.91 -15.22 1.45
CA GLN A 498 16.03 -15.95 0.53
C GLN A 498 16.68 -17.26 0.05
N ILE A 499 18.01 -17.30 -0.18
CA ILE A 499 18.76 -18.55 -0.37
C ILE A 499 18.52 -19.51 0.81
N GLU A 500 18.68 -19.03 2.05
CA GLU A 500 18.46 -19.82 3.26
C GLU A 500 17.02 -20.34 3.37
N ALA A 501 16.03 -19.52 2.98
CA ALA A 501 14.63 -19.91 2.98
C ALA A 501 14.35 -21.05 2.00
N MET A 502 14.91 -20.99 0.79
CA MET A 502 14.79 -22.04 -0.20
C MET A 502 15.49 -23.33 0.26
N TYR A 503 16.75 -23.23 0.70
CA TYR A 503 17.54 -24.36 1.19
C TYR A 503 16.83 -25.14 2.30
N ASN A 504 16.21 -24.43 3.25
CA ASN A 504 15.49 -25.05 4.36
C ASN A 504 14.14 -25.66 3.95
N SER A 505 13.43 -25.02 3.00
CA SER A 505 12.08 -25.43 2.62
C SER A 505 12.02 -26.53 1.57
N ILE A 506 13.06 -26.69 0.71
CA ILE A 506 13.07 -27.61 -0.45
C ILE A 506 12.69 -29.07 -0.11
N LYS A 507 12.95 -29.50 1.14
CA LYS A 507 12.62 -30.84 1.64
C LYS A 507 11.12 -31.16 1.58
N GLU A 508 10.28 -30.14 1.65
CA GLU A 508 8.82 -30.25 1.73
C GLU A 508 8.12 -30.05 0.36
N TYR A 509 8.88 -29.93 -0.73
CA TYR A 509 8.33 -29.56 -2.04
C TYR A 509 7.58 -30.68 -2.76
N SER A 510 7.43 -31.87 -2.16
CA SER A 510 6.68 -32.98 -2.76
C SER A 510 5.26 -32.58 -3.18
N ILE A 511 4.60 -31.69 -2.42
CA ILE A 511 3.26 -31.19 -2.76
C ILE A 511 3.27 -30.33 -4.03
N VAL A 512 4.30 -29.49 -4.21
CA VAL A 512 4.49 -28.63 -5.39
C VAL A 512 4.87 -29.47 -6.60
N ILE A 513 5.81 -30.41 -6.44
CA ILE A 513 6.22 -31.35 -7.49
C ILE A 513 4.99 -32.12 -8.01
N ASN A 514 4.19 -32.69 -7.12
CA ASN A 514 2.97 -33.42 -7.52
C ASN A 514 1.97 -32.53 -8.25
N TYR A 515 1.80 -31.28 -7.81
CA TYR A 515 0.96 -30.31 -8.50
C TYR A 515 1.47 -30.02 -9.92
N LEU A 516 2.76 -29.70 -10.06
CA LEU A 516 3.39 -29.40 -11.35
C LEU A 516 3.27 -30.58 -12.33
N ARG A 517 3.56 -31.81 -11.88
CA ARG A 517 3.42 -33.03 -12.69
C ARG A 517 1.98 -33.26 -13.15
N LYS A 518 1.01 -33.03 -12.25
CA LYS A 518 -0.41 -33.13 -12.58
C LYS A 518 -0.77 -32.12 -13.68
N THR A 519 -0.42 -30.85 -13.49
CA THR A 519 -0.70 -29.79 -14.47
C THR A 519 -0.02 -30.05 -15.82
N ALA A 520 1.25 -30.47 -15.83
CA ALA A 520 1.98 -30.84 -17.04
C ALA A 520 1.27 -31.95 -17.83
N LYS A 521 0.76 -32.97 -17.13
CA LYS A 521 -0.02 -34.04 -17.74
C LYS A 521 -1.34 -33.52 -18.31
N GLU A 522 -2.09 -32.75 -17.54
CA GLU A 522 -3.39 -32.21 -17.98
C GLU A 522 -3.23 -31.34 -19.24
N LEU A 523 -2.17 -30.51 -19.31
CA LEU A 523 -1.85 -29.68 -20.47
C LEU A 523 -1.49 -30.50 -21.71
N ARG A 524 -0.73 -31.61 -21.56
CA ARG A 524 -0.43 -32.52 -22.69
C ARG A 524 -1.64 -33.30 -23.17
N ASP A 525 -2.45 -33.78 -22.23
CA ASP A 525 -3.64 -34.60 -22.51
C ASP A 525 -4.82 -33.75 -23.03
N GLY A 526 -4.75 -32.42 -22.92
CA GLY A 526 -5.83 -31.52 -23.28
C GLY A 526 -6.98 -31.51 -22.27
N THR A 527 -6.69 -31.84 -21.01
CA THR A 527 -7.66 -31.91 -19.91
C THR A 527 -7.47 -30.80 -18.88
N TYR A 528 -6.55 -29.86 -19.12
CA TYR A 528 -6.35 -28.68 -18.29
C TYR A 528 -7.40 -27.61 -18.59
N TRP A 529 -8.18 -27.22 -17.58
CA TRP A 529 -9.16 -26.14 -17.70
C TRP A 529 -8.49 -24.78 -17.55
N SER A 530 -8.64 -23.89 -18.53
CA SER A 530 -8.17 -22.51 -18.48
C SER A 530 -9.34 -21.56 -18.27
N ASP A 531 -9.37 -20.85 -17.14
CA ASP A 531 -10.41 -19.83 -16.89
C ASP A 531 -10.36 -18.67 -17.89
N PHE A 532 -9.17 -18.37 -18.43
CA PHE A 532 -9.00 -17.33 -19.45
C PHE A 532 -9.60 -17.73 -20.79
N ALA A 533 -9.36 -18.98 -21.21
CA ALA A 533 -9.95 -19.52 -22.44
C ALA A 533 -11.41 -19.98 -22.24
N ASN A 534 -11.82 -20.16 -20.99
CA ASN A 534 -13.08 -20.79 -20.58
C ASN A 534 -13.31 -22.14 -21.29
N ASP A 535 -12.23 -22.92 -21.44
CA ASP A 535 -12.23 -24.22 -22.11
C ASP A 535 -11.04 -25.09 -21.65
N TYR A 536 -11.08 -26.38 -22.00
CA TYR A 536 -9.97 -27.29 -21.86
C TYR A 536 -8.92 -27.05 -22.96
N ILE A 537 -7.69 -26.78 -22.55
CA ILE A 537 -6.59 -26.46 -23.46
C ILE A 537 -5.57 -27.59 -23.52
N LYS A 538 -5.04 -27.82 -24.73
CA LYS A 538 -3.88 -28.65 -24.97
C LYS A 538 -2.70 -27.74 -25.33
N ASP A 539 -1.67 -27.77 -24.51
CA ASP A 539 -0.43 -27.01 -24.72
C ASP A 539 0.78 -27.87 -24.30
N VAL A 540 1.41 -28.48 -25.29
CA VAL A 540 2.53 -29.40 -25.07
C VAL A 540 3.78 -28.65 -24.63
N LEU A 541 4.05 -27.47 -25.18
CA LEU A 541 5.22 -26.66 -24.82
C LEU A 541 5.12 -26.22 -23.35
N LEU A 542 3.96 -25.67 -22.96
CA LEU A 542 3.72 -25.32 -21.56
C LEU A 542 3.75 -26.55 -20.65
N GLY A 543 3.20 -27.69 -21.12
CA GLY A 543 3.32 -28.96 -20.40
C GLY A 543 4.77 -29.39 -20.16
N MET A 544 5.66 -29.23 -21.14
CA MET A 544 7.10 -29.51 -21.01
C MET A 544 7.77 -28.57 -20.00
N GLU A 545 7.40 -27.29 -19.96
CA GLU A 545 7.92 -26.35 -18.95
C GLU A 545 7.54 -26.74 -17.51
N TYR A 546 6.28 -27.13 -17.28
CA TYR A 546 5.82 -27.56 -15.96
C TYR A 546 6.52 -28.85 -15.50
N ASP A 547 6.74 -29.80 -16.42
CA ASP A 547 7.49 -31.01 -16.13
C ASP A 547 8.96 -30.69 -15.80
N ALA A 548 9.61 -29.84 -16.60
CA ALA A 548 10.97 -29.42 -16.36
C ALA A 548 11.13 -28.76 -14.98
N ARG A 549 10.18 -27.91 -14.56
CA ARG A 549 10.17 -27.34 -13.20
C ARG A 549 10.10 -28.43 -12.12
N ALA A 550 9.25 -29.43 -12.31
CA ALA A 550 9.13 -30.54 -11.37
C ALA A 550 10.43 -31.37 -11.30
N ASP A 551 11.05 -31.67 -12.45
CA ASP A 551 12.34 -32.38 -12.51
C ASP A 551 13.45 -31.59 -11.78
N MET A 552 13.53 -30.28 -12.02
CA MET A 552 14.50 -29.42 -11.33
C MET A 552 14.32 -29.46 -9.82
N LEU A 553 13.08 -29.36 -9.32
CA LEU A 553 12.79 -29.44 -7.88
C LEU A 553 13.14 -30.81 -7.28
N GLU A 554 12.88 -31.90 -7.99
CA GLU A 554 13.24 -33.26 -7.55
C GLU A 554 14.76 -33.43 -7.44
N LEU A 555 15.49 -32.93 -8.44
CA LEU A 555 16.94 -32.94 -8.44
C LEU A 555 17.52 -32.02 -7.35
N LEU A 556 17.00 -30.79 -7.18
CA LEU A 556 17.44 -29.85 -6.13
C LEU A 556 17.15 -30.37 -4.72
N LYS A 557 16.02 -31.06 -4.53
CA LYS A 557 15.71 -31.71 -3.25
C LYS A 557 16.74 -32.78 -2.89
N SER A 558 17.29 -33.46 -3.90
CA SER A 558 18.32 -34.50 -3.74
C SER A 558 19.74 -33.92 -3.65
N ASN A 559 19.99 -32.75 -4.23
CA ASN A 559 21.29 -32.07 -4.29
C ASN A 559 21.18 -30.62 -3.74
N ARG A 560 20.65 -30.50 -2.51
CA ARG A 560 20.29 -29.21 -1.90
C ARG A 560 21.45 -28.25 -1.72
N GLU A 561 22.68 -28.76 -1.69
CA GLU A 561 23.92 -27.98 -1.63
C GLU A 561 24.08 -27.05 -2.83
N TYR A 562 23.46 -27.38 -3.97
CA TYR A 562 23.34 -26.51 -5.13
C TYR A 562 22.30 -25.38 -4.94
N ILE A 563 21.79 -25.16 -3.73
CA ILE A 563 21.02 -23.96 -3.35
C ILE A 563 21.92 -22.93 -2.64
N MET A 564 23.16 -23.30 -2.28
CA MET A 564 24.09 -22.45 -1.53
C MET A 564 25.38 -22.16 -2.33
N PRO A 565 25.88 -20.90 -2.34
CA PRO A 565 27.10 -20.51 -3.07
C PRO A 565 28.35 -21.34 -2.80
N ASP A 566 29.13 -21.67 -3.82
CA ASP A 566 30.44 -22.34 -3.64
C ASP A 566 31.47 -21.46 -2.94
N GLU A 567 31.35 -20.15 -3.12
CA GLU A 567 32.15 -19.16 -2.41
C GLU A 567 31.23 -18.10 -1.79
N ALA A 568 31.72 -17.44 -0.75
CA ALA A 568 31.00 -16.32 -0.16
C ALA A 568 31.10 -15.11 -1.11
N VAL A 569 29.97 -14.61 -1.59
CA VAL A 569 29.90 -13.50 -2.55
C VAL A 569 28.92 -12.46 -2.03
N THR A 570 29.34 -11.20 -1.94
CA THR A 570 28.45 -10.14 -1.42
C THR A 570 27.55 -9.57 -2.51
N HIS A 571 28.10 -9.39 -3.69
CA HIS A 571 27.44 -8.83 -4.86
C HIS A 571 28.18 -9.22 -6.13
N TYR A 572 27.55 -8.95 -7.25
CA TYR A 572 28.13 -9.11 -8.58
C TYR A 572 28.17 -7.77 -9.30
N THR A 573 29.23 -7.54 -10.07
CA THR A 573 29.27 -6.50 -11.08
C THR A 573 28.84 -7.10 -12.41
N VAL A 574 27.84 -6.50 -13.04
CA VAL A 574 27.23 -6.97 -14.29
C VAL A 574 27.53 -5.97 -15.40
N GLU A 575 28.08 -6.44 -16.52
CA GLU A 575 28.32 -5.65 -17.72
C GLU A 575 27.54 -6.23 -18.90
N PHE A 576 26.64 -5.43 -19.47
CA PHE A 576 25.81 -5.79 -20.62
C PHE A 576 26.53 -5.39 -21.92
N LYS A 577 26.90 -6.36 -22.75
CA LYS A 577 27.58 -6.14 -24.04
C LYS A 577 26.62 -6.36 -25.20
N TYR A 578 26.52 -5.36 -26.07
CA TYR A 578 25.63 -5.29 -27.23
C TYR A 578 26.37 -5.64 -28.52
#